data_AF-A0A093X7A2-F1
#
_entry.id   AF-A0A093X7A2-F1
#
_cell.length_a   1.000
_cell.length_b   1.000
_cell.length_c   1.000
_cell.angle_alpha   90.00
_cell.angle_beta   90.00
_cell.angle_gamma   90.00
#
_symmetry.space_group_name_H-M   'P 1'
#
loop_
_entity.id
_entity.type
_entity.pdbx_description
1 polymer ?
#
loop_
_entity_poly.entity_id
_entity_poly.type
_entity_poly.pdbx_seq_one_letter_code
_entity_poly.pdbx_strand_id
1 'polypeptide(L)'
;MGKFASAEGLDCMLAYYKVALERFIDDIADQAIERELVAPLSDMLSPITVFEMEPDMVTCIAGETKEYRSLREQLGKKLDILGKGLETCKRFVGIRGIGLVAESKHVSEGNASQKVVQSTTAMTIDEPNEITLQPPQTPPDYATEIQLTPIESPAHD
;
A
#
# COMPACT_ATOMS: atom_id res chain seq x y z
N MET A 1 -64.29 36.52 10.36
CA MET A 1 -64.25 35.15 9.81
C MET A 1 -62.92 34.79 9.15
N GLY A 2 -62.20 35.70 8.47
CA GLY A 2 -60.96 35.34 7.74
C GLY A 2 -59.75 34.88 8.56
N LYS A 3 -59.58 35.36 9.81
CA LYS A 3 -58.39 35.04 10.63
C LYS A 3 -58.24 33.53 10.95
N PHE A 4 -59.35 32.83 11.15
CA PHE A 4 -59.34 31.39 11.43
C PHE A 4 -59.00 30.57 10.19
N ALA A 5 -59.57 30.94 9.03
CA ALA A 5 -59.24 30.30 7.76
C ALA A 5 -57.76 30.48 7.38
N SER A 6 -57.18 31.65 7.67
CA SER A 6 -55.74 31.89 7.45
C SER A 6 -54.85 31.07 8.38
N ALA A 7 -55.24 30.87 9.64
CA ALA A 7 -54.49 30.06 10.59
C ALA A 7 -54.51 28.56 10.22
N GLU A 8 -55.69 28.04 9.89
CA GLU A 8 -55.84 26.65 9.45
C GLU A 8 -55.06 26.35 8.16
N GLY A 9 -55.10 27.27 7.18
CA GLY A 9 -54.31 27.15 5.97
C GLY A 9 -52.80 27.13 6.23
N LEU A 10 -52.33 27.90 7.22
CA LEU A 10 -50.93 27.88 7.63
C LEU A 10 -50.55 26.54 8.26
N ASP A 11 -51.37 26.01 9.16
CA ASP A 11 -51.12 24.72 9.81
C ASP A 11 -51.07 23.57 8.79
N CYS A 12 -51.97 23.58 7.80
CA CYS A 12 -51.96 22.60 6.71
C CYS A 12 -50.65 22.68 5.90
N MET A 13 -50.18 23.88 5.57
CA MET A 13 -48.95 24.06 4.79
C MET A 13 -47.70 23.68 5.58
N LEU A 14 -47.66 23.95 6.88
CA LEU A 14 -46.56 23.53 7.76
C LEU A 14 -46.51 22.01 7.90
N ALA A 15 -47.66 21.35 8.04
CA ALA A 15 -47.73 19.89 8.07
C ALA A 15 -47.25 19.27 6.75
N TYR A 16 -47.66 19.82 5.61
CA TYR A 16 -47.17 19.39 4.30
C TYR A 16 -45.65 19.59 4.16
N TYR A 17 -45.16 20.78 4.53
CA TYR A 17 -43.74 21.10 4.40
C TYR A 17 -42.86 20.13 5.20
N LYS A 18 -43.27 19.75 6.42
CA LYS A 18 -42.52 18.78 7.22
C LYS A 18 -42.31 17.46 6.47
N VAL A 19 -43.39 16.90 5.91
CA VAL A 19 -43.34 15.62 5.18
C VAL A 19 -42.58 15.77 3.85
N ALA A 20 -42.80 16.88 3.14
CA ALA A 20 -42.11 17.16 1.88
C ALA A 20 -40.59 17.32 2.07
N LEU A 21 -40.16 17.96 3.16
CA LEU A 21 -38.75 18.14 3.48
C LEU A 21 -38.07 16.81 3.82
N GLU A 22 -38.69 16.00 4.67
CA GLU A 22 -38.18 14.66 4.99
C GLU A 22 -38.03 13.82 3.71
N ARG A 23 -39.05 13.84 2.84
CA ARG A 23 -39.02 13.14 1.55
C ARG A 23 -37.96 13.66 0.60
N PHE A 24 -37.74 14.97 0.55
CA PHE A 24 -36.68 15.55 -0.26
C PHE A 24 -35.30 15.08 0.18
N ILE A 25 -35.05 15.02 1.49
CA ILE A 25 -33.78 14.54 2.03
C ILE A 25 -33.55 13.07 1.64
N ASP A 26 -34.57 12.23 1.78
CA ASP A 26 -34.51 10.81 1.39
C ASP A 26 -34.28 10.65 -0.12
N ASP A 27 -34.99 11.43 -0.94
CA ASP A 27 -34.85 11.38 -2.40
C ASP A 27 -33.44 11.83 -2.83
N ILE A 28 -32.82 12.81 -2.17
CA ILE A 28 -31.42 13.19 -2.45
C ILE A 28 -30.44 12.08 -2.03
N ALA A 29 -30.68 11.44 -0.88
CA ALA A 29 -29.82 10.36 -0.42
C ALA A 29 -29.85 9.16 -1.37
N ASP A 30 -31.04 8.69 -1.77
CA ASP A 30 -31.18 7.56 -2.69
C ASP A 30 -30.78 7.95 -4.13
N GLN A 31 -31.36 9.02 -4.68
CA GLN A 31 -31.19 9.32 -6.09
C GLN A 31 -29.83 9.95 -6.40
N ALA A 32 -29.41 10.96 -5.64
CA ALA A 32 -28.18 11.68 -5.97
C ALA A 32 -26.93 11.00 -5.40
N ILE A 33 -26.99 10.55 -4.14
CA ILE A 33 -25.80 9.99 -3.49
C ILE A 33 -25.68 8.51 -3.81
N GLU A 34 -26.69 7.70 -3.52
CA GLU A 34 -26.56 6.25 -3.67
C GLU A 34 -26.48 5.83 -5.14
N ARG A 35 -27.37 6.32 -6.00
CA ARG A 35 -27.43 5.87 -7.40
C ARG A 35 -26.41 6.54 -8.31
N GLU A 36 -26.23 7.85 -8.21
CA GLU A 36 -25.35 8.58 -9.14
C GLU A 36 -23.89 8.64 -8.66
N LEU A 37 -23.65 8.62 -7.35
CA LEU A 37 -22.29 8.70 -6.81
C LEU A 37 -21.74 7.36 -6.33
N VAL A 38 -22.48 6.63 -5.49
CA VAL A 38 -21.93 5.42 -4.82
C VAL A 38 -22.00 4.19 -5.72
N ALA A 39 -23.14 3.91 -6.37
CA ALA A 39 -23.33 2.72 -7.18
C ALA A 39 -22.28 2.59 -8.31
N PRO A 40 -21.95 3.66 -9.08
CA PRO A 40 -20.98 3.55 -10.17
C PRO A 40 -19.55 3.26 -9.71
N LEU A 41 -19.20 3.59 -8.46
CA LEU A 41 -17.86 3.30 -7.92
C LEU A 41 -17.57 1.81 -7.87
N SER A 42 -18.60 0.99 -7.65
CA SER A 42 -18.45 -0.47 -7.63
C SER A 42 -18.05 -1.03 -9.01
N ASP A 43 -18.47 -0.37 -10.09
CA ASP A 43 -18.16 -0.77 -11.46
C ASP A 43 -16.86 -0.14 -11.98
N MET A 44 -16.39 0.96 -11.36
CA MET A 44 -15.19 1.70 -11.77
C MET A 44 -13.92 0.83 -11.77
N LEU A 45 -13.82 -0.10 -10.82
CA LEU A 45 -12.71 -1.08 -10.74
C LEU A 45 -13.23 -2.53 -10.91
N SER A 46 -14.29 -2.70 -11.69
CA SER A 46 -14.76 -4.04 -12.08
C SER A 46 -13.62 -4.81 -12.77
N PRO A 47 -13.52 -6.15 -12.58
CA PRO A 47 -12.47 -6.95 -13.20
C PRO A 47 -12.37 -6.78 -14.72
N ILE A 48 -13.51 -6.55 -15.38
CA ILE A 48 -13.58 -6.30 -16.83
C ILE A 48 -12.93 -4.94 -17.14
N THR A 49 -13.37 -3.88 -16.44
CA THR A 49 -12.81 -2.53 -16.59
C THR A 49 -11.32 -2.51 -16.33
N VAL A 50 -10.85 -3.16 -15.26
CA VAL A 50 -9.42 -3.25 -14.90
C VAL A 50 -8.62 -4.01 -15.96
N PHE A 51 -9.18 -5.06 -16.54
CA PHE A 51 -8.52 -5.81 -17.62
C PHE A 51 -8.37 -4.99 -18.90
N GLU A 52 -9.33 -4.11 -19.19
CA GLU A 52 -9.33 -3.23 -20.36
C GLU A 52 -8.51 -1.94 -20.17
N MET A 53 -8.01 -1.67 -18.95
CA MET A 53 -7.17 -0.49 -18.68
C MET A 53 -5.85 -0.54 -19.45
N GLU A 54 -5.45 0.63 -19.97
CA GLU A 54 -4.15 0.79 -20.62
C GLU A 54 -2.99 0.58 -19.61
N PRO A 55 -1.86 -0.04 -20.01
CA PRO A 55 -0.72 -0.26 -19.13
C PRO A 55 -0.20 1.00 -18.42
N ASP A 56 -0.26 2.15 -19.09
CA ASP A 56 0.17 3.43 -18.51
C ASP A 56 -0.77 3.87 -17.38
N MET A 57 -2.09 3.68 -17.54
CA MET A 57 -3.08 3.95 -16.49
C MET A 57 -2.93 2.98 -15.31
N VAL A 58 -2.72 1.70 -15.59
CA VAL A 58 -2.45 0.69 -14.54
C VAL A 58 -1.18 1.06 -13.77
N THR A 59 -0.15 1.53 -14.46
CA THR A 59 1.10 2.00 -13.84
C THR A 59 0.88 3.27 -13.02
N CYS A 60 -0.02 4.16 -13.43
CA CYS A 60 -0.37 5.34 -12.65
C CYS A 60 -1.12 5.00 -11.36
N ILE A 61 -2.09 4.08 -11.42
CA ILE A 61 -2.92 3.69 -10.25
C ILE A 61 -2.15 2.77 -9.30
N ALA A 62 -1.47 1.76 -9.84
CA ALA A 62 -0.92 0.64 -9.07
C ALA A 62 0.60 0.48 -9.21
N GLY A 63 1.28 1.36 -9.93
CA GLY A 63 2.73 1.31 -10.11
C GLY A 63 3.49 1.81 -8.89
N GLU A 64 4.58 1.10 -8.57
CA GLU A 64 5.56 1.57 -7.58
C GLU A 64 6.37 2.74 -8.14
N THR A 65 6.68 3.73 -7.30
CA THR A 65 7.65 4.78 -7.65
C THR A 65 9.06 4.18 -7.82
N LYS A 66 9.94 4.93 -8.49
CA LYS A 66 11.31 4.48 -8.75
C LYS A 66 12.10 4.26 -7.46
N GLU A 67 11.85 5.08 -6.45
CA GLU A 67 12.50 5.04 -5.13
C GLU A 67 12.12 3.75 -4.41
N TYR A 68 10.82 3.44 -4.34
CA TYR A 68 10.32 2.21 -3.71
C TYR A 68 10.78 0.96 -4.44
N ARG A 69 10.81 0.98 -5.78
CA ARG A 69 11.34 -0.12 -6.59
C ARG A 69 12.81 -0.39 -6.30
N SER A 70 13.63 0.67 -6.24
CA SER A 70 15.06 0.58 -5.90
C SER A 70 15.27 0.05 -4.49
N LEU A 71 14.49 0.55 -3.52
CA LEU A 71 14.54 0.10 -2.13
C LEU A 71 14.18 -1.39 -2.01
N ARG A 72 13.12 -1.84 -2.70
CA ARG A 72 12.73 -3.25 -2.74
C ARG A 72 13.85 -4.13 -3.29
N GLU A 73 14.54 -3.70 -4.35
CA GLU A 73 15.67 -4.42 -4.92
C GLU A 73 16.86 -4.48 -3.96
N GLN A 74 17.20 -3.37 -3.31
CA GLN A 74 18.27 -3.32 -2.31
C GLN A 74 18.00 -4.24 -1.12
N LEU A 75 16.78 -4.20 -0.57
CA LEU A 75 16.36 -5.06 0.53
C LEU A 75 16.35 -6.54 0.10
N GLY A 76 15.90 -6.84 -1.11
CA GLY A 76 15.93 -8.19 -1.68
C GLY A 76 17.35 -8.75 -1.76
N LYS A 77 18.32 -7.94 -2.21
CA LYS A 77 19.75 -8.32 -2.23
C LYS A 77 20.29 -8.61 -0.83
N LYS A 78 19.97 -7.75 0.15
CA LYS A 78 20.39 -7.96 1.54
C LYS A 78 19.80 -9.26 2.12
N LEU A 79 18.53 -9.54 1.84
CA LEU A 79 17.86 -10.75 2.29
C LEU A 79 18.53 -12.00 1.69
N ASP A 80 18.86 -12.00 0.40
CA ASP A 80 19.58 -13.10 -0.25
C ASP A 80 20.96 -13.36 0.37
N ILE A 81 21.73 -12.30 0.62
CA ILE A 81 23.04 -12.40 1.29
C ILE A 81 22.90 -12.98 2.69
N LEU A 82 21.98 -12.45 3.49
CA LEU A 82 21.73 -12.92 4.85
C LEU A 82 21.22 -14.37 4.86
N GLY A 83 20.38 -14.75 3.89
CA GLY A 83 19.91 -16.12 3.70
C GLY A 83 21.06 -17.08 3.41
N LYS A 84 21.94 -16.74 2.47
CA LYS A 84 23.14 -17.54 2.15
C LYS A 84 24.10 -17.65 3.35
N GLY A 85 24.27 -16.56 4.10
CA GLY A 85 25.04 -16.54 5.33
C GLY A 85 24.45 -17.48 6.38
N LEU A 86 23.14 -17.43 6.58
CA LEU A 86 22.42 -18.31 7.51
C LEU A 86 22.56 -19.79 7.13
N GLU A 87 22.35 -20.14 5.86
CA GLU A 87 22.51 -21.52 5.37
C GLU A 87 23.95 -22.02 5.55
N THR A 88 24.93 -21.14 5.34
CA THR A 88 26.32 -21.45 5.62
C THR A 88 26.53 -21.73 7.11
N CYS A 89 26.04 -20.87 8.01
CA CYS A 89 26.12 -21.07 9.46
C CYS A 89 25.47 -22.38 9.90
N LYS A 90 24.26 -22.70 9.40
CA LYS A 90 23.57 -23.97 9.68
C LYS A 90 24.42 -25.18 9.28
N ARG A 91 25.01 -25.15 8.08
CA ARG A 91 25.90 -26.21 7.60
C ARG A 91 27.12 -26.39 8.51
N PHE A 92 27.74 -25.31 8.99
CA PHE A 92 28.86 -25.41 9.93
C PHE A 92 28.47 -25.99 11.29
N VAL A 93 27.27 -25.66 11.80
CA VAL A 93 26.74 -26.27 13.04
C VAL A 93 26.46 -27.76 12.85
N GLY A 94 25.85 -28.16 11.73
CA GLY A 94 25.63 -29.57 11.39
C GLY A 94 26.92 -30.37 11.24
N ILE A 95 27.98 -29.76 10.68
CA ILE A 95 29.31 -30.39 10.56
C ILE A 95 30.00 -30.51 11.93
N ARG A 96 29.85 -29.54 12.84
CA ARG A 96 30.37 -29.62 14.21
C ARG A 96 29.64 -30.63 15.09
N GLY A 97 28.40 -30.99 14.76
CA GLY A 97 27.62 -32.03 15.45
C GLY A 97 28.11 -33.47 15.19
N ILE A 98 28.96 -33.69 14.18
CA ILE A 98 29.48 -35.03 13.81
C ILE A 98 30.79 -35.35 14.57
N GLY A 99 31.36 -34.41 15.33
CA GLY A 99 32.70 -34.55 15.92
C GLY A 99 32.81 -35.03 17.38
N LEU A 100 31.71 -35.35 18.09
CA LEU A 100 31.77 -35.63 19.54
C LEU A 100 31.27 -37.01 20.01
N VAL A 101 31.00 -37.97 19.13
CA VAL A 101 30.77 -39.35 19.59
C VAL A 101 31.46 -40.35 18.67
N ALA A 102 32.67 -40.77 19.05
CA ALA A 102 33.14 -42.15 18.93
C ALA A 102 34.50 -42.29 19.63
N GLU A 103 34.49 -42.99 20.76
CA GLU A 103 35.65 -43.32 21.58
C GLU A 103 36.35 -44.59 21.06
N SER A 104 37.68 -44.60 21.18
CA SER A 104 38.61 -45.75 21.22
C SER A 104 38.78 -46.67 19.98
N LYS A 105 39.93 -46.54 19.28
CA LYS A 105 41.12 -47.42 19.48
C LYS A 105 42.28 -47.11 18.51
N HIS A 106 43.47 -47.30 19.05
CA HIS A 106 44.75 -47.66 18.42
C HIS A 106 45.83 -46.59 18.20
N VAL A 107 46.96 -46.87 18.84
CA VAL A 107 48.26 -46.20 18.83
C VAL A 107 48.94 -46.34 17.47
N SER A 108 49.53 -45.25 16.96
CA SER A 108 50.87 -45.25 16.36
C SER A 108 51.39 -43.82 16.16
N GLU A 109 52.68 -43.66 16.42
CA GLU A 109 53.48 -42.44 16.38
C GLU A 109 53.66 -41.90 14.96
N GLY A 110 53.94 -40.60 14.82
CA GLY A 110 54.69 -40.11 13.66
C GLY A 110 54.28 -38.75 13.10
N ASN A 111 55.08 -37.75 13.48
CA ASN A 111 55.41 -36.51 12.77
C ASN A 111 54.41 -35.34 12.68
N ALA A 112 54.99 -34.19 12.94
CA ALA A 112 54.41 -32.87 12.85
C ALA A 112 54.60 -32.31 11.43
N SER A 113 53.53 -31.77 10.86
CA SER A 113 53.57 -30.48 10.17
C SER A 113 52.17 -29.97 9.92
N GLN A 114 51.79 -28.98 10.73
CA GLN A 114 50.64 -28.13 10.51
C GLN A 114 50.71 -27.47 9.14
N LYS A 115 49.64 -27.64 8.35
CA LYS A 115 49.21 -26.59 7.42
C LYS A 115 47.69 -26.66 7.25
N VAL A 116 46.97 -26.23 8.28
CA VAL A 116 45.57 -25.81 8.10
C VAL A 116 45.64 -24.47 7.39
N VAL A 117 45.44 -24.51 6.08
CA VAL A 117 45.24 -23.31 5.26
C VAL A 117 43.95 -22.66 5.72
N GLN A 118 44.08 -21.69 6.63
CA GLN A 118 43.01 -20.74 6.92
C GLN A 118 42.83 -19.88 5.67
N SER A 119 41.94 -20.29 4.77
CA SER A 119 41.38 -19.37 3.79
C SER A 119 40.28 -18.57 4.48
N THR A 120 40.71 -17.61 5.30
CA THR A 120 39.84 -16.53 5.76
C THR A 120 39.77 -15.53 4.62
N THR A 121 38.91 -15.76 3.64
CA THR A 121 38.47 -14.67 2.78
C THR A 121 37.57 -13.80 3.64
N ALA A 122 38.13 -12.69 4.14
CA ALA A 122 37.34 -11.63 4.75
C ALA A 122 36.29 -11.19 3.72
N MET A 123 35.00 -11.44 4.03
CA MET A 123 33.93 -10.70 3.38
C MET A 123 34.08 -9.27 3.86
N THR A 124 34.53 -8.37 2.98
CA THR A 124 34.36 -6.94 3.18
C THR A 124 32.87 -6.68 3.29
N ILE A 125 32.42 -6.46 4.52
CA ILE A 125 31.13 -5.86 4.79
C ILE A 125 31.37 -4.39 4.44
N ASP A 126 30.93 -3.98 3.25
CA ASP A 126 30.78 -2.55 2.95
C ASP A 126 30.05 -1.91 4.12
N GLU A 127 30.54 -0.74 4.54
CA GLU A 127 29.96 0.05 5.63
C GLU A 127 28.43 -0.01 5.57
N PRO A 128 27.75 -0.17 6.72
CA PRO A 128 26.30 -0.09 6.76
C PRO A 128 25.93 1.33 6.35
N ASN A 129 25.63 1.52 5.07
CA ASN A 129 25.04 2.77 4.61
C ASN A 129 23.73 2.90 5.39
N GLU A 130 23.72 3.87 6.29
CA GLU A 130 22.67 4.10 7.26
C GLU A 130 21.36 4.27 6.50
N ILE A 131 20.47 3.27 6.57
CA ILE A 131 19.12 3.44 6.08
C ILE A 131 18.49 4.36 7.11
N THR A 132 18.50 5.67 6.85
CA THR A 132 17.52 6.54 7.47
C THR A 132 16.17 6.01 7.01
N LEU A 133 15.50 5.26 7.88
CA LEU A 133 14.08 4.94 7.74
C LEU A 133 13.34 6.27 7.90
N GLN A 134 13.41 7.14 6.88
CA GLN A 134 12.50 8.26 6.83
C GLN A 134 11.10 7.65 6.74
N PRO A 135 10.17 8.08 7.62
CA PRO A 135 8.76 7.74 7.46
C PRO A 135 8.35 8.06 6.02
N PRO A 136 7.37 7.34 5.45
CA PRO A 136 6.84 7.68 4.13
C PRO A 136 6.61 9.19 4.09
N GLN A 137 7.33 9.88 3.20
CA GLN A 137 7.10 11.30 2.95
C GLN A 137 5.61 11.41 2.64
N THR A 138 4.93 12.30 3.36
CA THR A 138 3.50 12.55 3.16
C THR A 138 3.24 12.69 1.66
N PRO A 139 2.21 12.04 1.12
CA PRO A 139 1.91 12.12 -0.30
C PRO A 139 1.85 13.59 -0.72
N PRO A 140 2.32 13.94 -1.94
CA PRO A 140 2.18 15.29 -2.44
C PRO A 140 0.71 15.69 -2.34
N ASP A 141 0.46 16.90 -1.83
CA ASP A 141 -0.87 17.46 -1.72
C ASP A 141 -1.46 17.58 -3.12
N TYR A 142 -2.34 16.64 -3.49
CA TYR A 142 -3.04 16.64 -4.77
C TYR A 142 -4.21 17.64 -4.78
N ALA A 143 -4.25 18.61 -3.85
CA ALA A 143 -5.11 19.78 -3.95
C ALA A 143 -4.71 20.64 -5.17
N THR A 144 -5.01 20.11 -6.35
CA THR A 144 -5.15 20.91 -7.56
C THR A 144 -6.40 21.74 -7.29
N GLU A 145 -6.22 23.03 -7.01
CA GLU A 145 -7.31 23.99 -7.07
C GLU A 145 -8.00 23.81 -8.42
N ILE A 146 -9.23 23.30 -8.39
CA ILE A 146 -10.12 23.31 -9.54
C ILE A 146 -10.32 24.79 -9.85
N GLN A 147 -9.56 25.33 -10.80
CA GLN A 147 -9.80 26.65 -11.38
C GLN A 147 -11.15 26.55 -12.11
N LEU A 148 -12.24 26.89 -11.39
CA LEU A 148 -13.56 27.08 -11.98
C LEU A 148 -13.46 28.27 -12.93
N THR A 149 -13.27 27.99 -14.21
CA THR A 149 -13.40 29.02 -15.26
C THR A 149 -14.86 29.48 -15.30
N PRO A 150 -15.14 30.79 -15.30
CA PRO A 150 -16.51 31.30 -15.39
C PRO A 150 -17.20 30.80 -16.66
N ILE A 151 -18.42 30.27 -16.51
CA ILE A 151 -19.30 29.94 -17.61
C ILE A 151 -19.81 31.27 -18.19
N GLU A 152 -19.30 31.68 -19.35
CA GLU A 152 -19.90 32.78 -20.10
C GLU A 152 -21.32 32.38 -20.53
N SER A 153 -22.30 33.15 -20.05
CA SER A 153 -23.70 33.01 -20.44
C SER A 153 -23.86 33.57 -21.86
N PRO A 154 -24.44 32.84 -22.82
CA PRO A 154 -24.67 33.37 -24.15
C PRO A 154 -25.73 34.47 -24.06
N ALA A 155 -25.37 35.66 -24.56
CA ALA A 155 -26.31 36.76 -24.75
C ALA A 155 -27.43 36.31 -25.69
N HIS A 156 -28.66 36.35 -25.20
CA HIS A 156 -29.85 36.28 -26.04
C HIS A 156 -30.10 37.68 -26.62
N ASP A 157 -29.99 37.79 -27.95
CA ASP A 157 -30.63 38.85 -28.75
C ASP A 157 -32.16 38.66 -28.78
#